data_AF-A0AAR5QG76-F1
#
_entry.id   AF-A0AAR5QG76-F1
#
_cell.length_a   1.000
_cell.length_b   1.000
_cell.length_c   1.000
_cell.angle_alpha   90.00
_cell.angle_beta   90.00
_cell.angle_gamma   90.00
#
_symmetry.space_group_name_H-M   'P 1'
#
loop_
_entity.id
_entity.type
_entity.pdbx_description
1 polymer ?
#
loop_
_entity_poly.entity_id
_entity_poly.type
_entity_poly.pdbx_seq_one_letter_code
_entity_poly.pdbx_strand_id
1 'polypeptide(L)'
;MAFIERDTRVTEICNFPNLNSTLLSILEQLSRCQHSLDAFLKEKREIFSRFLFLSDDDLLEIIGQSSKEQVIQSHLKKLFAGVYSVQLDATSANIVAMCSLQGEVVKLENAVTIQRPVEEWLGELVKEMQRTLKELLVICQKENQADPLKFPSQILCLSDNISFTQKCEQAISSMTLPALLAKYKAQLSDLSSLELNTSAEMSTKDDSNVLELKLKALLLDTIHHI
;
A
#
# COMPACT_ATOMS: atom_id res chain seq x y z
N MET A 1 26.51 -21.16 -27.76
CA MET A 1 26.76 -19.70 -27.90
C MET A 1 28.13 -19.40 -28.48
N ALA A 2 29.25 -19.79 -27.83
CA ALA A 2 30.61 -19.48 -28.31
C ALA A 2 30.97 -19.93 -29.75
N PHE A 3 30.30 -20.97 -30.28
CA PHE A 3 30.46 -21.40 -31.69
C PHE A 3 29.84 -20.40 -32.68
N ILE A 4 28.65 -19.88 -32.36
CA ILE A 4 27.92 -18.88 -33.17
C ILE A 4 28.61 -17.50 -33.05
N GLU A 5 29.22 -17.24 -31.90
CA GLU A 5 29.98 -16.02 -31.63
C GLU A 5 31.31 -15.96 -32.40
N ARG A 6 31.84 -17.13 -32.83
CA ARG A 6 33.08 -17.24 -33.63
C ARG A 6 32.86 -17.13 -35.14
N ASP A 7 31.77 -17.67 -35.68
CA ASP A 7 31.40 -17.50 -37.08
C ASP A 7 29.88 -17.30 -37.19
N THR A 8 29.48 -16.14 -37.74
CA THR A 8 28.09 -15.67 -37.80
C THR A 8 27.34 -16.17 -39.03
N ARG A 9 27.99 -16.95 -39.91
CA ARG A 9 27.38 -17.48 -41.13
C ARG A 9 26.32 -18.54 -40.82
N VAL A 10 25.10 -18.33 -41.31
CA VAL A 10 23.93 -19.20 -41.08
C VAL A 10 24.17 -20.64 -41.55
N THR A 11 24.97 -20.84 -42.60
CA THR A 11 25.30 -22.16 -43.15
C THR A 11 26.12 -23.02 -42.18
N GLU A 12 26.93 -22.41 -41.32
CA GLU A 12 27.75 -23.14 -40.34
C GLU A 12 26.94 -23.70 -39.18
N ILE A 13 25.74 -23.17 -38.93
CA ILE A 13 24.82 -23.72 -37.94
C ILE A 13 24.35 -25.11 -38.38
N CYS A 14 24.15 -25.34 -39.69
CA CYS A 14 23.80 -26.64 -40.23
C CYS A 14 24.93 -27.67 -40.09
N ASN A 15 26.19 -27.21 -40.00
CA ASN A 15 27.36 -28.05 -39.79
C ASN A 15 27.58 -28.41 -38.31
N PHE A 16 26.80 -27.84 -37.39
CA PHE A 16 26.92 -28.14 -35.96
C PHE A 16 26.49 -29.59 -35.68
N PRO A 17 27.38 -30.42 -35.12
CA PRO A 17 27.09 -31.84 -34.93
C PRO A 17 25.95 -32.01 -33.94
N ASN A 18 25.00 -32.90 -34.26
CA ASN A 18 23.87 -33.24 -33.38
C ASN A 18 23.03 -32.04 -32.92
N LEU A 19 22.94 -30.98 -33.73
CA LEU A 19 22.18 -29.78 -33.38
C LEU A 19 20.70 -30.10 -33.08
N ASN A 20 20.06 -30.91 -33.91
CA ASN A 20 18.64 -31.23 -33.79
C ASN A 20 18.35 -31.98 -32.48
N SER A 21 19.12 -33.02 -32.15
CA SER A 21 18.96 -33.74 -30.88
C SER A 21 19.29 -32.86 -29.67
N THR A 22 20.28 -31.96 -29.78
CA THR A 22 20.60 -31.00 -28.72
C THR A 22 19.46 -30.00 -28.49
N LEU A 23 18.87 -29.45 -29.57
CA LEU A 23 17.71 -28.56 -29.49
C LEU A 23 16.49 -29.26 -28.90
N LEU A 24 16.19 -30.48 -29.34
CA LEU A 24 15.11 -31.29 -28.78
C LEU A 24 15.33 -31.57 -27.29
N SER A 25 16.55 -31.90 -26.88
CA SER A 25 16.88 -32.10 -25.47
C SER A 25 16.75 -30.82 -24.65
N ILE A 26 17.16 -29.66 -25.17
CA ILE A 26 16.98 -28.36 -24.50
C ILE A 26 15.50 -28.03 -24.37
N LEU A 27 14.70 -28.25 -25.41
CA LEU A 27 13.25 -28.05 -25.37
C LEU A 27 12.58 -28.92 -24.30
N GLU A 28 12.96 -30.20 -24.22
CA GLU A 28 12.44 -31.11 -23.20
C GLU A 28 12.84 -30.66 -21.78
N GLN A 29 14.10 -30.27 -21.57
CA GLN A 29 14.56 -29.73 -20.29
C GLN A 29 13.81 -28.44 -19.92
N LEU A 30 13.60 -27.54 -20.87
CA LEU A 30 12.87 -26.30 -20.66
C LEU A 30 11.42 -26.58 -20.26
N SER A 31 10.75 -27.54 -20.93
CA SER A 31 9.39 -27.94 -20.60
C SER A 31 9.28 -28.52 -19.18
N ARG A 32 10.28 -29.29 -18.73
CA ARG A 32 10.31 -29.82 -17.36
C ARG A 32 10.53 -28.71 -16.33
N CYS A 33 11.44 -27.76 -16.62
CA CYS A 33 11.64 -26.59 -15.78
C CYS A 33 10.37 -25.74 -15.67
N GLN A 34 9.68 -25.50 -16.79
CA GLN A 34 8.41 -24.76 -16.83
C GLN A 34 7.36 -25.40 -15.93
N HIS A 35 7.19 -26.72 -16.02
CA HIS A 35 6.19 -27.42 -15.20
C HIS A 35 6.49 -27.35 -13.70
N SER A 36 7.76 -27.51 -13.31
CA SER A 36 8.20 -27.34 -11.92
C SER A 36 8.01 -25.91 -11.44
N LEU A 37 8.26 -24.92 -12.31
CA LEU A 37 8.06 -23.50 -12.02
C LEU A 37 6.58 -23.19 -11.79
N ASP A 38 5.70 -23.69 -12.66
CA ASP A 38 4.25 -23.51 -12.53
C ASP A 38 3.72 -24.10 -11.21
N ALA A 39 4.22 -25.28 -10.82
CA ALA A 39 3.87 -25.90 -9.54
C ALA A 39 4.35 -25.05 -8.36
N PHE A 40 5.60 -24.57 -8.40
CA PHE A 40 6.17 -23.70 -7.37
C PHE A 40 5.40 -22.37 -7.25
N LEU A 41 5.06 -21.72 -8.37
CA LEU A 41 4.31 -20.47 -8.37
C LEU A 41 2.90 -20.66 -7.82
N LYS A 42 2.25 -21.80 -8.11
CA LYS A 42 0.94 -22.14 -7.52
C LYS A 42 1.04 -22.29 -6.00
N GLU A 43 2.04 -23.00 -5.50
CA GLU A 43 2.27 -23.15 -4.06
C GLU A 43 2.44 -21.77 -3.39
N LYS A 44 3.25 -20.88 -3.98
CA LYS A 44 3.44 -19.52 -3.45
C LYS A 44 2.15 -18.69 -3.46
N ARG A 45 1.32 -18.84 -4.51
CA ARG A 45 -0.01 -18.20 -4.59
C ARG A 45 -0.99 -18.71 -3.55
N GLU A 46 -0.89 -19.98 -3.15
CA GLU A 46 -1.72 -20.55 -2.09
C GLU A 46 -1.31 -20.00 -0.71
N ILE A 47 -0.02 -19.80 -0.46
CA ILE A 47 0.46 -19.23 0.82
C ILE A 47 0.07 -17.77 0.97
N PHE A 48 0.21 -16.96 -0.08
CA PHE A 48 -0.19 -15.55 -0.08
C PHE A 48 -1.13 -15.23 -1.25
N SER A 49 -2.42 -15.22 -0.94
CA SER A 49 -3.51 -15.11 -1.92
C SER A 49 -3.46 -13.88 -2.82
N ARG A 50 -2.80 -12.79 -2.41
CA ARG A 50 -2.66 -11.59 -3.27
C ARG A 50 -1.76 -11.82 -4.48
N PHE A 51 -0.89 -12.83 -4.47
CA PHE A 51 -0.09 -13.20 -5.64
C PHE A 51 -0.93 -13.73 -6.81
N LEU A 52 -2.21 -14.06 -6.60
CA LEU A 52 -3.14 -14.40 -7.67
C LEU A 52 -3.40 -13.24 -8.64
N PHE A 53 -3.15 -12.00 -8.21
CA PHE A 53 -3.33 -10.80 -9.03
C PHE A 53 -2.05 -10.36 -9.75
N LEU A 54 -0.93 -11.04 -9.53
CA LEU A 54 0.33 -10.77 -10.21
C LEU A 54 0.53 -11.71 -11.40
N SER A 55 1.16 -11.18 -12.45
CA SER A 55 1.69 -11.98 -13.55
C SER A 55 2.79 -12.93 -13.05
N ASP A 56 3.05 -14.02 -13.79
CA ASP A 56 4.10 -14.97 -13.43
C ASP A 56 5.49 -14.28 -13.40
N ASP A 57 5.75 -13.36 -14.33
CA ASP A 57 7.00 -12.59 -14.39
C ASP A 57 7.18 -11.68 -13.16
N ASP A 58 6.13 -10.93 -12.78
CA ASP A 58 6.16 -10.08 -11.58
C ASP A 58 6.36 -10.91 -10.30
N LEU A 59 5.69 -12.07 -10.24
CA LEU A 59 5.79 -12.97 -9.10
C LEU A 59 7.19 -13.57 -8.96
N LEU A 60 7.82 -13.94 -10.08
CA LEU A 60 9.20 -14.44 -10.07
C LEU A 60 10.19 -13.34 -9.68
N GLU A 61 9.97 -12.12 -10.15
CA GLU A 61 10.83 -10.99 -9.80
C GLU A 61 10.78 -10.69 -8.29
N ILE A 62 9.57 -10.63 -7.71
CA ILE A 62 9.42 -10.34 -6.27
C ILE A 62 9.93 -11.48 -5.39
N ILE A 63 9.79 -12.75 -5.81
CA ILE A 63 10.34 -13.90 -5.07
C ILE A 63 11.87 -13.94 -5.19
N GLY A 64 12.40 -13.71 -6.39
CA GLY A 64 13.84 -13.83 -6.67
C GLY A 64 14.67 -12.64 -6.19
N GLN A 65 14.06 -11.46 -6.04
CA GLN A 65 14.74 -10.22 -5.64
C GLN A 65 14.04 -9.53 -4.45
N SER A 66 13.47 -10.33 -3.54
CA SER A 66 12.68 -9.87 -2.39
C SER A 66 13.42 -8.97 -1.40
N SER A 67 14.76 -8.91 -1.45
CA SER A 67 15.58 -8.05 -0.58
C SER A 67 15.95 -6.71 -1.20
N LYS A 68 15.69 -6.51 -2.51
CA LYS A 68 16.03 -5.25 -3.17
C LYS A 68 14.91 -4.24 -3.00
N GLU A 69 15.20 -3.12 -2.36
CA GLU A 69 14.23 -2.05 -2.11
C GLU A 69 13.47 -1.64 -3.38
N GLN A 70 14.17 -1.39 -4.49
CA GLN A 70 13.53 -0.96 -5.75
C GLN A 70 12.45 -1.94 -6.25
N VAL A 71 12.68 -3.25 -6.07
CA VAL A 71 11.74 -4.31 -6.46
C VAL A 71 10.56 -4.35 -5.49
N ILE A 72 10.83 -4.20 -4.19
CA ILE A 72 9.77 -4.13 -3.17
C ILE A 72 8.82 -2.96 -3.48
N GLN A 73 9.37 -1.76 -3.74
CA GLN A 73 8.57 -0.56 -4.02
C GLN A 73 7.73 -0.70 -5.30
N SER A 74 8.29 -1.29 -6.37
CA SER A 74 7.59 -1.42 -7.65
C SER A 74 6.41 -2.39 -7.60
N HIS A 75 6.51 -3.45 -6.79
CA HIS A 75 5.49 -4.49 -6.67
C HIS A 75 4.50 -4.25 -5.53
N LEU A 76 4.89 -3.57 -4.44
CA LEU A 76 3.96 -3.25 -3.35
C LEU A 76 2.76 -2.42 -3.83
N LYS A 77 2.97 -1.43 -4.68
CA LYS A 77 1.86 -0.65 -5.27
C LYS A 77 0.90 -1.47 -6.13
N LYS A 78 1.35 -2.61 -6.69
CA LYS A 78 0.50 -3.54 -7.43
C LYS A 78 -0.29 -4.45 -6.47
N LEU A 79 0.34 -4.85 -5.36
CA LEU A 79 -0.24 -5.75 -4.35
C LEU A 79 -1.18 -5.04 -3.36
N PHE A 80 -0.99 -3.74 -3.14
CA PHE A 80 -1.70 -2.93 -2.16
C PHE A 80 -2.16 -1.62 -2.80
N ALA A 81 -3.46 -1.50 -3.05
CA ALA A 81 -4.03 -0.29 -3.64
C ALA A 81 -3.81 0.98 -2.78
N GLY A 82 -3.71 0.83 -1.45
CA GLY A 82 -3.52 1.94 -0.51
C GLY A 82 -2.06 2.23 -0.13
N VAL A 83 -1.10 1.41 -0.55
CA VAL A 83 0.32 1.60 -0.23
C VAL A 83 1.09 1.84 -1.52
N TYR A 84 1.55 3.06 -1.71
CA TYR A 84 2.34 3.43 -2.87
C TYR A 84 3.82 3.10 -2.69
N SER A 85 4.36 3.39 -1.50
CA SER A 85 5.73 3.06 -1.13
C SER A 85 5.84 2.78 0.37
N VAL A 86 6.98 2.26 0.79
CA VAL A 86 7.32 2.02 2.20
C VAL A 86 8.62 2.71 2.57
N GLN A 87 8.79 3.08 3.84
CA GLN A 87 10.05 3.59 4.37
C GLN A 87 10.79 2.46 5.06
N LEU A 88 12.03 2.23 4.63
CA LEU A 88 12.93 1.30 5.29
C LEU A 88 13.76 2.02 6.37
N ASP A 89 14.23 1.25 7.35
CA ASP A 89 15.19 1.73 8.33
C ASP A 89 16.59 2.00 7.72
N ALA A 90 17.50 2.54 8.53
CA ALA A 90 18.87 2.86 8.10
C ALA A 90 19.66 1.63 7.64
N THR A 91 19.24 0.42 8.01
CA THR A 91 19.86 -0.85 7.59
C THR A 91 19.20 -1.46 6.37
N SER A 92 18.16 -0.82 5.82
CA SER A 92 17.31 -1.34 4.75
C SER A 92 16.76 -2.75 5.03
N ALA A 93 16.59 -3.11 6.30
CA ALA A 93 16.22 -4.46 6.73
C ALA A 93 14.81 -4.53 7.33
N ASN A 94 14.27 -3.40 7.78
CA ASN A 94 12.95 -3.33 8.36
C ASN A 94 12.11 -2.22 7.72
N ILE A 95 10.83 -2.51 7.48
CA ILE A 95 9.83 -1.54 7.06
C ILE A 95 9.29 -0.84 8.31
N VAL A 96 9.37 0.50 8.32
CA VAL A 96 9.00 1.33 9.49
C VAL A 96 7.75 2.17 9.22
N ALA A 97 7.47 2.52 7.96
CA ALA A 97 6.28 3.27 7.61
C ALA A 97 5.75 2.89 6.23
N MET A 98 4.47 3.15 6.01
CA MET A 98 3.80 3.06 4.71
C MET A 98 3.43 4.46 4.21
N CYS A 99 3.54 4.67 2.91
CA CYS A 99 3.32 5.95 2.25
C CYS A 99 2.24 5.80 1.17
N SER A 100 1.30 6.73 1.13
CA SER A 100 0.32 6.84 0.05
C SER A 100 0.90 7.54 -1.17
N LEU A 101 0.17 7.49 -2.29
CA LEU A 101 0.51 8.24 -3.51
C LEU A 101 0.52 9.75 -3.27
N GLN A 102 -0.36 10.23 -2.38
CA GLN A 102 -0.53 11.64 -2.05
C GLN A 102 0.52 12.16 -1.06
N GLY A 103 1.41 11.28 -0.56
CA GLY A 103 2.45 11.65 0.40
C GLY A 103 2.06 11.46 1.87
N GLU A 104 0.84 10.98 2.17
CA GLU A 104 0.46 10.63 3.54
C GLU A 104 1.33 9.47 4.05
N VAL A 105 1.99 9.67 5.19
CA VAL A 105 2.88 8.69 5.82
C VAL A 105 2.24 8.16 7.10
N VAL A 106 2.15 6.84 7.22
CA VAL A 106 1.69 6.15 8.42
C VAL A 106 2.81 5.30 8.97
N LYS A 107 3.29 5.64 10.17
CA LYS A 107 4.31 4.87 10.88
C LYS A 107 3.68 3.59 11.44
N LEU A 108 4.34 2.46 11.21
CA LEU A 108 3.95 1.19 11.80
C LEU A 108 4.30 1.20 13.29
N GLU A 109 3.46 0.56 14.09
CA GLU A 109 3.72 0.39 15.53
C GLU A 109 4.98 -0.46 15.75
N ASN A 110 5.07 -1.59 15.04
CA ASN A 110 6.23 -2.47 15.04
C ASN A 110 6.83 -2.53 13.63
N ALA A 111 8.16 -2.48 13.55
CA ALA A 111 8.86 -2.60 12.28
C ALA A 111 8.79 -4.05 11.75
N VAL A 112 8.65 -4.21 10.43
CA VAL A 112 8.51 -5.52 9.79
C VAL A 112 9.81 -5.90 9.08
N THR A 113 10.40 -7.03 9.46
CA THR A 113 11.70 -7.50 8.93
C THR A 113 11.55 -8.21 7.59
N ILE A 114 12.33 -7.78 6.58
CA ILE A 114 12.28 -8.32 5.20
C ILE A 114 13.24 -9.48 4.91
N GLN A 115 13.94 -10.01 5.93
CA GLN A 115 14.95 -11.07 5.77
C GLN A 115 14.37 -12.49 5.58
N ARG A 116 13.05 -12.65 5.73
CA ARG A 116 12.34 -13.92 5.59
C ARG A 116 11.79 -14.12 4.17
N PRO A 117 11.26 -15.31 3.81
CA PRO A 117 10.55 -15.50 2.56
C PRO A 117 9.48 -14.43 2.33
N VAL A 118 9.28 -14.07 1.06
CA VAL A 118 8.49 -12.88 0.69
C VAL A 118 7.05 -12.96 1.18
N GLU A 119 6.47 -14.15 1.10
CA GLU A 119 5.13 -14.47 1.57
C GLU A 119 4.96 -14.30 3.08
N GLU A 120 6.01 -14.57 3.88
CA GLU A 120 5.95 -14.48 5.33
C GLU A 120 5.95 -13.02 5.78
N TRP A 121 6.92 -12.23 5.32
CA TRP A 121 7.00 -10.83 5.74
C TRP A 121 5.88 -9.99 5.12
N LEU A 122 5.38 -10.31 3.91
CA LEU A 122 4.18 -9.67 3.36
C LEU A 122 2.94 -10.00 4.20
N GLY A 123 2.82 -11.26 4.66
CA GLY A 123 1.77 -11.68 5.57
C GLY A 123 1.82 -10.94 6.91
N GLU A 124 3.01 -10.72 7.44
CA GLU A 124 3.21 -9.91 8.65
C GLU A 124 2.94 -8.43 8.42
N LEU A 125 3.38 -7.86 7.30
CA LEU A 125 3.10 -6.47 6.94
C LEU A 125 1.59 -6.21 6.92
N VAL A 126 0.79 -7.14 6.38
CA VAL A 126 -0.68 -7.04 6.41
C VAL A 126 -1.21 -7.00 7.84
N LYS A 127 -0.71 -7.89 8.72
CA LYS A 127 -1.14 -7.96 10.12
C LYS A 127 -0.76 -6.68 10.89
N GLU A 128 0.47 -6.21 10.73
CA GLU A 128 0.97 -5.00 11.38
C GLU A 128 0.28 -3.74 10.85
N MET A 129 -0.04 -3.67 9.56
CA MET A 129 -0.85 -2.59 8.99
C MET A 129 -2.24 -2.55 9.64
N GLN A 130 -2.93 -3.69 9.74
CA GLN A 130 -4.24 -3.78 10.39
C GLN A 130 -4.19 -3.41 11.87
N ARG A 131 -3.16 -3.89 12.58
CA ARG A 131 -2.94 -3.58 13.99
C ARG A 131 -2.70 -2.10 14.20
N THR A 132 -1.75 -1.51 13.47
CA THR A 132 -1.42 -0.08 13.53
C THR A 132 -2.66 0.78 13.29
N LEU A 133 -3.45 0.49 12.25
CA LEU A 133 -4.68 1.26 11.97
C LEU A 133 -5.74 1.11 13.07
N LYS A 134 -5.90 -0.10 13.62
CA LYS A 134 -6.82 -0.33 14.74
C LYS A 134 -6.43 0.46 15.98
N GLU A 135 -5.14 0.47 16.32
CA GLU A 135 -4.64 1.21 17.47
C GLU A 135 -4.75 2.72 17.27
N LEU A 136 -4.40 3.22 16.08
CA LEU A 136 -4.60 4.62 15.71
C LEU A 136 -6.05 5.06 15.84
N LEU A 137 -7.02 4.21 15.46
CA LEU A 137 -8.44 4.51 15.64
C LEU A 137 -8.81 4.65 17.12
N VAL A 138 -8.36 3.73 17.97
CA VAL A 138 -8.64 3.76 19.41
C VAL A 138 -8.02 4.99 20.08
N ILE A 139 -6.81 5.39 19.66
CA ILE A 139 -6.15 6.59 20.17
C ILE A 139 -6.91 7.84 19.69
N CYS A 140 -7.22 7.92 18.40
CA CYS A 140 -7.97 9.03 17.80
C CYS A 140 -9.32 9.24 18.50
N GLN A 141 -10.04 8.17 18.80
CA GLN A 141 -11.36 8.26 19.44
C GLN A 141 -11.31 8.69 20.92
N LYS A 142 -10.17 8.49 21.59
CA LYS A 142 -9.95 9.00 22.96
C LYS A 142 -9.59 10.49 22.96
N GLU A 143 -9.05 11.00 21.87
CA GLU A 143 -8.73 12.42 21.72
C GLU A 143 -10.01 13.20 21.35
N ASN A 144 -10.39 14.19 22.17
CA ASN A 144 -11.60 14.99 21.94
C ASN A 144 -11.53 15.86 20.67
N GLN A 145 -10.32 16.22 20.23
CA GLN A 145 -10.04 16.92 18.99
C GLN A 145 -8.85 16.23 18.34
N ALA A 146 -9.13 15.39 17.35
CA ALA A 146 -8.09 14.68 16.61
C ALA A 146 -7.33 15.65 15.72
N ASP A 147 -6.01 15.71 15.90
CA ASP A 147 -5.13 16.54 15.07
C ASP A 147 -5.00 15.94 13.65
N PRO A 148 -5.40 16.67 12.59
CA PRO A 148 -5.29 16.19 11.21
C PRO A 148 -3.86 15.87 10.75
N LEU A 149 -2.85 16.44 11.40
CA LEU A 149 -1.44 16.16 11.10
C LEU A 149 -0.97 14.82 11.67
N LYS A 150 -1.58 14.37 12.78
CA LYS A 150 -1.15 13.17 13.51
C LYS A 150 -1.77 11.88 12.95
N PHE A 151 -3.02 11.95 12.50
CA PHE A 151 -3.76 10.77 12.05
C PHE A 151 -3.95 10.75 10.53
N PRO A 152 -4.01 9.56 9.93
CA PRO A 152 -4.35 9.45 8.52
C PRO A 152 -5.82 9.77 8.27
N SER A 153 -6.14 10.24 7.06
CA SER A 153 -7.48 10.67 6.64
C SER A 153 -8.54 9.61 6.93
N GLN A 154 -8.25 8.35 6.59
CA GLN A 154 -9.16 7.22 6.82
C GLN A 154 -9.61 7.10 8.28
N ILE A 155 -8.69 7.34 9.22
CA ILE A 155 -8.96 7.22 10.65
C ILE A 155 -9.73 8.43 11.17
N LEU A 156 -9.43 9.62 10.66
CA LEU A 156 -10.15 10.86 11.01
C LEU A 156 -11.61 10.77 10.61
N CYS A 157 -11.90 10.46 9.34
CA CYS A 157 -13.27 10.30 8.83
C CYS A 157 -14.05 9.21 9.55
N LEU A 158 -13.41 8.07 9.83
CA LEU A 158 -14.07 6.98 10.57
C LEU A 158 -14.38 7.38 12.02
N SER A 159 -13.42 7.99 12.72
CA SER A 159 -13.60 8.46 14.10
C SER A 159 -14.71 9.49 14.20
N ASP A 160 -14.77 10.44 13.27
CA ASP A 160 -15.80 11.47 13.23
C ASP A 160 -17.19 10.88 12.97
N ASN A 161 -17.33 9.94 12.03
CA ASN A 161 -18.59 9.23 11.79
C ASN A 161 -19.08 8.43 13.01
N ILE A 162 -18.18 7.78 13.76
CA ILE A 162 -18.56 7.10 15.01
C ILE A 162 -18.99 8.12 16.06
N SER A 163 -18.25 9.21 16.22
CA SER A 163 -18.57 10.28 17.17
C SER A 163 -19.90 10.95 16.84
N PHE A 164 -20.17 11.22 15.56
CA PHE A 164 -21.44 11.75 15.06
C PHE A 164 -22.59 10.82 15.42
N THR A 165 -22.47 9.52 15.11
CA THR A 165 -23.50 8.54 15.42
C THR A 165 -23.82 8.51 16.92
N GLN A 166 -22.79 8.46 17.77
CA GLN A 166 -22.96 8.48 19.24
C GLN A 166 -23.63 9.78 19.73
N LYS A 167 -23.21 10.94 19.20
CA LYS A 167 -23.81 12.23 19.56
C LYS A 167 -25.26 12.35 19.09
N CYS A 168 -25.60 11.81 17.93
CA CYS A 168 -26.97 11.80 17.42
C CYS A 168 -27.88 10.92 18.28
N GLU A 169 -27.46 9.70 18.64
CA GLU A 169 -28.22 8.82 19.54
C GLU A 169 -28.49 9.48 20.91
N GLN A 170 -27.47 10.14 21.46
CA GLN A 170 -27.62 10.92 22.70
C GLN A 170 -28.56 12.10 22.52
N ALA A 171 -28.41 12.89 21.45
CA ALA A 171 -29.23 14.07 21.20
C ALA A 171 -30.71 13.74 20.91
N ILE A 172 -30.98 12.59 20.29
CA ILE A 172 -32.35 12.07 20.13
C ILE A 172 -32.93 11.72 21.50
N SER A 173 -32.15 11.03 22.35
CA SER A 173 -32.57 10.65 23.70
C SER A 173 -32.81 11.86 24.62
N SER A 174 -32.00 12.92 24.49
CA SER A 174 -32.11 14.16 25.27
C SER A 174 -32.99 15.23 24.63
N MET A 175 -33.54 15.00 23.43
CA MET A 175 -34.33 15.97 22.65
C MET A 175 -33.58 17.28 22.33
N THR A 176 -32.25 17.23 22.17
CA THR A 176 -31.38 18.40 21.90
C THR A 176 -30.85 18.47 20.46
N LEU A 177 -31.54 17.84 19.51
CA LEU A 177 -31.20 17.81 18.07
C LEU A 177 -30.90 19.21 17.47
N PRO A 178 -31.67 20.27 17.74
CA PRO A 178 -31.38 21.59 17.17
C PRO A 178 -30.04 22.18 17.62
N ALA A 179 -29.63 21.90 18.87
CA ALA A 179 -28.35 22.36 19.40
C ALA A 179 -27.17 21.60 18.77
N LEU A 180 -27.35 20.31 18.49
CA LEU A 180 -26.35 19.50 17.79
C LEU A 180 -26.15 19.99 16.35
N LEU A 181 -27.24 20.27 15.64
CA LEU A 181 -27.19 20.82 14.28
C LEU A 181 -26.49 22.18 14.24
N ALA A 182 -26.78 23.06 15.20
CA ALA A 182 -26.07 24.35 15.31
C ALA A 182 -24.55 24.16 15.52
N LYS A 183 -24.14 23.15 16.30
CA LYS A 183 -22.74 22.82 16.53
C LYS A 183 -22.05 22.35 15.25
N TYR A 184 -22.66 21.44 14.48
CA TYR A 184 -22.09 20.99 13.21
C TYR A 184 -22.02 22.10 12.15
N LYS A 185 -23.01 22.99 12.11
CA LYS A 185 -22.94 24.20 11.25
C LYS A 185 -21.81 25.14 11.63
N ALA A 186 -21.54 25.32 12.92
CA ALA A 186 -20.39 26.09 13.40
C ALA A 186 -19.07 25.41 13.00
N GLN A 187 -18.96 24.08 13.19
CA GLN A 187 -17.78 23.33 12.76
C GLN A 187 -17.55 23.41 11.24
N LEU A 188 -18.61 23.39 10.43
CA LEU A 188 -18.51 23.57 8.97
C LEU A 188 -17.95 24.95 8.60
N SER A 189 -18.43 26.01 9.27
CA SER A 189 -17.91 27.37 9.12
C SER A 189 -16.42 27.43 9.44
N ASP A 190 -16.01 26.83 10.56
CA ASP A 190 -14.62 26.81 10.99
C ASP A 190 -13.73 26.05 10.00
N LEU A 191 -14.14 24.86 9.56
CA LEU A 191 -13.41 24.04 8.57
C LEU A 191 -13.30 24.74 7.21
N SER A 192 -14.38 25.39 6.75
CA SER A 192 -14.37 26.14 5.48
C SER A 192 -13.41 27.33 5.54
N SER A 193 -13.33 28.03 6.69
CA SER A 193 -12.37 29.11 6.87
C SER A 193 -10.92 28.62 6.88
N LEU A 194 -10.67 27.44 7.46
CA LEU A 194 -9.35 26.81 7.46
C LEU A 194 -8.91 26.41 6.04
N GLU A 195 -9.81 25.83 5.23
CA GLU A 195 -9.52 25.47 3.84
C GLU A 195 -9.14 26.69 2.98
N LEU A 196 -9.87 27.80 3.11
CA LEU A 196 -9.60 29.05 2.38
C LEU A 196 -8.24 29.65 2.74
N ASN A 197 -7.80 29.50 3.99
CA ASN A 197 -6.50 30.00 4.44
C ASN A 197 -5.35 29.09 3.99
N THR A 198 -5.54 27.76 4.03
CA THR A 198 -4.52 26.79 3.55
C THR A 198 -4.28 26.92 2.06
N SER A 199 -5.33 27.18 1.26
CA SER A 199 -5.21 27.38 -0.18
C SER A 199 -4.52 28.70 -0.58
N ALA A 200 -4.50 29.70 0.31
CA ALA A 200 -3.79 30.98 0.09
C ALA A 200 -2.27 30.89 0.35
N GLU A 201 -1.80 29.95 1.17
CA GLU A 201 -0.40 29.77 1.56
C GLU A 201 0.34 28.75 0.67
N MET A 202 0.23 28.90 -0.65
CA MET A 202 0.96 28.11 -1.65
C MET A 202 2.47 28.46 -1.66
N SER A 203 3.25 28.00 -0.67
CA SER A 203 4.73 28.15 -0.73
C SER A 203 5.59 27.08 -0.05
N THR A 204 5.03 26.08 0.65
CA THR A 204 5.82 24.96 1.20
C THR A 204 5.25 23.61 0.75
N LYS A 205 6.08 22.88 0.00
CA LYS A 205 5.71 21.70 -0.80
C LYS A 205 5.58 20.44 0.07
N ASP A 206 4.54 19.66 -0.20
CA ASP A 206 4.20 18.30 0.27
C ASP A 206 3.28 18.15 1.50
N ASP A 207 3.64 18.59 2.71
CA ASP A 207 2.77 18.39 3.90
C ASP A 207 1.47 19.22 3.85
N SER A 208 1.52 20.41 3.24
CA SER A 208 0.37 21.30 3.07
C SER A 208 -0.72 20.68 2.18
N ASN A 209 -0.32 19.96 1.14
CA ASN A 209 -1.23 19.32 0.18
C ASN A 209 -1.97 18.13 0.81
N VAL A 210 -1.27 17.30 1.59
CA VAL A 210 -1.89 16.18 2.32
C VAL A 210 -2.93 16.71 3.32
N LEU A 211 -2.59 17.77 4.05
CA LEU A 211 -3.50 18.41 4.99
C LEU A 211 -4.74 18.98 4.30
N GLU A 212 -4.56 19.65 3.16
CA GLU A 212 -5.68 20.20 2.37
C GLU A 212 -6.64 19.09 1.92
N LEU A 213 -6.11 17.96 1.42
CA LEU A 213 -6.91 16.82 1.01
C LEU A 213 -7.67 16.19 2.19
N LYS A 214 -7.03 16.09 3.36
CA LYS A 214 -7.69 15.63 4.61
C LYS A 214 -8.83 16.54 5.02
N LEU A 215 -8.62 17.85 4.98
CA LEU A 215 -9.65 18.83 5.34
C LEU A 215 -10.84 18.77 4.36
N LYS A 216 -10.58 18.65 3.06
CA LYS A 216 -11.64 18.47 2.05
C LYS A 216 -12.49 17.23 2.29
N ALA A 217 -11.85 16.11 2.64
CA ALA A 217 -12.55 14.87 2.97
C ALA A 217 -13.45 15.05 4.20
N LEU A 218 -12.93 15.66 5.28
CA LEU A 218 -13.70 15.91 6.51
C LEU A 218 -14.85 16.89 6.28
N LEU A 219 -14.64 17.91 5.44
CA LEU A 219 -15.67 18.88 5.09
C LEU A 219 -16.82 18.22 4.32
N LEU A 220 -16.51 17.30 3.39
CA LEU A 220 -17.53 16.53 2.67
C LEU A 220 -18.38 15.68 3.64
N ASP A 221 -17.74 15.00 4.59
CA ASP A 221 -18.44 14.21 5.61
C ASP A 221 -19.30 15.10 6.52
N THR A 222 -18.78 16.26 6.94
CA THR A 222 -19.53 17.22 7.76
C THR A 222 -20.76 17.76 7.01
N ILE A 223 -20.66 18.01 5.70
CA ILE A 223 -21.80 18.40 4.87
C ILE A 223 -22.83 17.28 4.82
N HIS A 224 -22.41 16.01 4.72
CA HIS A 224 -23.32 14.88 4.71
C HIS A 224 -24.10 14.73 6.04
N HIS A 225 -23.50 15.12 7.16
CA HIS A 225 -24.13 15.06 8.49
C HIS A 225 -25.20 16.15 8.72
N ILE A 226 -25.20 17.23 7.94
CA ILE A 226 -26.10 18.39 8.06
C ILE A 226 -27.36 18.20 7.21
#